data_AF-A0A1C6EBE1-F1
#
_entry.id   AF-A0A1C6EBE1-F1
#
_cell.length_a   1.000
_cell.length_b   1.000
_cell.length_c   1.000
_cell.angle_alpha   90.00
_cell.angle_beta   90.00
_cell.angle_gamma   90.00
#
_symmetry.space_group_name_H-M   'P 1'
#
loop_
_entity.id
_entity.type
_entity.pdbx_description
1 polymer ?
#
loop_
_entity_poly.entity_id
_entity_poly.type
_entity_poly.pdbx_seq_one_letter_code
_entity_poly.pdbx_strand_id
1 'polypeptide(L)'
;MDGKKGTILLAGAAVLLALTIWQGWTLREQGEQIAGLRRSVQDLGREVQSLSGTVQRTVRDALEEADSLLSSYEVKMAGLDAQTRSALAEVTLWPKEYRKGMTAVLLVSDGQTGDTRREPMTDNGAHGFACTLPLSLEGEGWWTLNAELSDDGTVAREKMEYSLDAWSVLPHYGGGSWSGKPERAGGAFVPPLDYDVWIEDPDGTRADWTDTEFRMYCNGALAFSAAGVLSETAGSGGEAMWTCRDWQESYPAQDGDTFLLTFRGVDRLTGVGYEFPIEVWYMTEGGGIRQGVPSDVQGGKLMASGLDRPSIEWPDEP
;
A
#
# COMPACT_ATOMS: atom_id res chain seq x y z
N MET A 1 53.31 -62.67 59.29
CA MET A 1 52.58 -61.68 60.10
C MET A 1 51.98 -60.65 59.14
N ASP A 2 51.20 -61.12 58.16
CA ASP A 2 50.98 -60.42 56.87
C ASP A 2 49.54 -59.94 56.64
N GLY A 3 48.64 -60.12 57.62
CA GLY A 3 47.24 -59.71 57.50
C GLY A 3 46.96 -58.22 57.77
N LYS A 4 47.91 -57.48 58.36
CA LYS A 4 47.71 -56.07 58.75
C LYS A 4 48.11 -55.04 57.68
N LYS A 5 48.97 -55.40 56.73
CA LYS A 5 49.46 -54.46 55.69
C LYS A 5 48.49 -54.34 54.50
N GLY A 6 47.79 -55.43 54.14
CA GLY A 6 46.81 -55.42 53.05
C GLY A 6 45.53 -54.62 53.35
N THR A 7 45.08 -54.61 54.61
CA THR A 7 43.89 -53.88 55.05
C THR A 7 44.08 -52.36 55.06
N ILE A 8 45.28 -51.88 55.37
CA ILE A 8 45.60 -50.44 55.38
C ILE A 8 45.71 -49.88 53.96
N LEU A 9 46.27 -50.65 53.02
CA LEU A 9 46.36 -50.26 51.61
C LEU A 9 44.99 -50.21 50.91
N LEU A 10 44.10 -51.17 51.20
CA LEU A 10 42.73 -51.17 50.68
C LEU A 10 41.89 -50.02 51.23
N ALA A 11 42.04 -49.69 52.52
CA ALA A 11 41.35 -48.56 53.13
C ALA A 11 41.82 -47.21 52.54
N GLY A 12 43.12 -47.04 52.31
CA GLY A 12 43.67 -45.83 51.68
C GLY A 12 43.19 -45.63 50.23
N ALA A 13 43.13 -46.71 49.44
CA ALA A 13 42.63 -46.65 48.07
C ALA A 13 41.13 -46.31 47.98
N ALA A 14 40.33 -46.83 48.91
CA ALA A 14 38.89 -46.53 48.97
C ALA A 14 38.61 -45.06 49.32
N VAL A 15 39.41 -44.46 50.21
CA VAL A 15 39.27 -43.04 50.58
C VAL A 15 39.64 -42.11 49.42
N LEU A 16 40.68 -42.44 48.65
CA LEU A 16 41.07 -41.66 47.47
C LEU A 16 40.05 -41.77 46.31
N LEU A 17 39.44 -42.94 46.14
CA LEU A 17 38.32 -43.12 45.20
C LEU A 17 37.08 -42.34 45.64
N ALA A 18 36.75 -42.34 46.94
CA ALA A 18 35.64 -41.56 47.46
C ALA A 18 35.87 -40.04 47.28
N LEU A 19 37.10 -39.56 47.50
CA LEU A 19 37.48 -38.16 47.28
C LEU A 19 37.43 -37.74 45.81
N THR A 20 37.86 -38.60 44.89
CA THR A 20 37.80 -38.31 43.45
C THR A 20 36.37 -38.34 42.92
N ILE A 21 35.52 -39.24 43.42
CA ILE A 21 34.08 -39.25 43.12
C ILE A 21 33.40 -38.01 43.68
N TRP A 22 33.72 -37.61 44.92
CA TRP A 22 33.20 -36.39 45.55
C TRP A 22 33.59 -35.13 44.77
N GLN A 23 34.85 -35.03 44.36
CA GLN A 23 35.34 -33.94 43.52
C GLN A 23 34.65 -33.92 42.15
N GLY A 24 34.40 -35.09 41.55
CA GLY A 24 33.66 -35.20 40.28
C GLY A 24 32.18 -34.78 40.40
N TRP A 25 31.56 -35.00 41.56
CA TRP A 25 30.18 -34.59 41.83
C TRP A 25 30.08 -33.09 42.09
N THR A 26 30.96 -32.53 42.93
CA THR A 26 30.98 -31.08 43.21
C THR A 26 31.33 -30.24 41.98
N LEU A 27 32.18 -30.75 41.08
CA LEU A 27 32.46 -30.10 39.80
C LEU A 27 31.26 -30.14 38.82
N ARG A 28 30.43 -31.18 38.87
CA ARG A 28 29.19 -31.25 38.07
C ARG A 28 28.12 -30.31 38.59
N GLU A 29 27.97 -30.20 39.91
CA GLU A 29 26.97 -29.36 40.56
C GLU A 29 27.29 -27.85 40.38
N GLN A 30 28.58 -27.47 40.36
CA GLN A 30 29.00 -26.12 39.98
C GLN A 30 28.81 -25.82 38.49
N GLY A 31 28.97 -26.82 37.62
CA GLY A 31 28.73 -26.69 36.17
C GLY A 31 27.27 -26.39 35.82
N GLU A 32 26.32 -26.98 36.56
CA GLU A 32 24.89 -26.74 36.35
C GLU A 32 24.45 -25.35 36.84
N GLN A 33 24.99 -24.85 37.95
CA GLN A 33 24.72 -23.49 38.44
C GLN A 33 25.26 -22.41 37.49
N ILE A 34 26.44 -22.61 36.91
CA ILE A 34 27.02 -21.68 35.92
C ILE A 34 26.25 -21.71 34.60
N ALA A 35 25.75 -22.87 34.16
CA ALA A 35 24.91 -22.99 32.97
C ALA A 35 23.51 -22.37 33.17
N GLY A 36 22.99 -22.39 34.39
CA GLY A 36 21.75 -21.71 34.80
C GLY A 36 21.90 -20.18 34.83
N LEU A 37 22.98 -19.67 35.44
CA LEU A 37 23.29 -18.23 35.44
C LEU A 37 23.57 -17.69 34.04
N ARG A 38 24.23 -18.46 33.16
CA ARG A 38 24.48 -18.02 31.79
C ARG A 38 23.18 -17.88 30.99
N ARG A 39 22.20 -18.76 31.23
CA ARG A 39 20.87 -18.67 30.64
C ARG A 39 20.08 -17.49 31.19
N SER A 40 20.07 -17.27 32.51
CA SER A 40 19.38 -16.11 33.09
C SER A 40 20.00 -14.77 32.64
N VAL A 41 21.32 -14.68 32.49
CA VAL A 41 22.01 -13.48 31.96
C VAL A 41 21.71 -13.28 30.47
N GLN A 42 21.57 -14.35 29.68
CA GLN A 42 21.17 -14.25 28.26
C GLN A 42 19.71 -13.84 28.10
N ASP A 43 18.82 -14.32 28.95
CA ASP A 43 17.40 -13.94 28.94
C ASP A 43 17.20 -12.51 29.47
N LEU A 44 17.95 -12.09 30.50
CA LEU A 44 18.01 -10.69 30.94
C LEU A 44 18.55 -9.76 29.84
N GLY A 45 19.54 -10.23 29.06
CA GLY A 45 20.09 -9.49 27.93
C GLY A 45 19.07 -9.26 26.80
N ARG A 46 18.19 -10.24 26.55
CA ARG A 46 17.10 -10.11 25.57
C ARG A 46 15.99 -9.19 26.06
N GLU A 47 15.66 -9.24 27.35
CA GLU A 47 14.64 -8.37 27.96
C GLU A 47 15.12 -6.91 28.09
N VAL A 48 16.39 -6.68 28.41
CA VAL A 48 16.97 -5.33 28.41
C VAL A 48 17.06 -4.76 26.99
N GLN A 49 17.32 -5.57 25.96
CA GLN A 49 17.29 -5.10 24.57
C GLN A 49 15.87 -4.78 24.09
N SER A 50 14.85 -5.55 24.47
CA SER A 50 13.45 -5.25 24.11
C SER A 50 12.89 -4.04 24.88
N LEU A 51 13.27 -3.88 26.16
CA LEU A 51 12.91 -2.72 26.96
C LEU A 51 13.63 -1.46 26.50
N SER A 52 14.92 -1.56 26.15
CA SER A 52 15.69 -0.45 25.56
C SER A 52 15.11 -0.01 24.22
N GLY A 53 14.67 -0.94 23.38
CA GLY A 53 14.01 -0.61 22.11
C GLY A 53 12.67 0.11 22.30
N THR A 54 11.88 -0.30 23.29
CA THR A 54 10.60 0.33 23.60
C THR A 54 10.79 1.71 24.26
N VAL A 55 11.68 1.83 25.26
CA VAL A 55 11.98 3.11 25.92
C VAL A 55 12.61 4.09 24.94
N GLN A 56 13.51 3.65 24.06
CA GLN A 56 14.12 4.52 23.06
C GLN A 56 13.10 5.02 22.03
N ARG A 57 12.10 4.20 21.66
CA ARG A 57 10.96 4.67 20.85
C ARG A 57 10.12 5.65 21.64
N THR A 58 9.63 5.31 22.83
CA THR A 58 8.80 6.22 23.64
C THR A 58 9.50 7.55 23.97
N VAL A 59 10.81 7.53 24.23
CA VAL A 59 11.59 8.76 24.48
C VAL A 59 11.78 9.56 23.19
N ARG A 60 12.01 8.91 22.05
CA ARG A 60 12.08 9.59 20.75
C ARG A 60 10.72 10.19 20.40
N ASP A 61 9.65 9.41 20.51
CA ASP A 61 8.29 9.83 20.19
C ASP A 61 7.86 10.99 21.12
N ALA A 62 8.21 10.94 22.42
CA ALA A 62 7.96 12.05 23.36
C ALA A 62 8.85 13.28 23.10
N LEU A 63 10.05 13.11 22.55
CA LEU A 63 10.94 14.22 22.19
C LEU A 63 10.48 14.89 20.88
N GLU A 64 10.05 14.10 19.89
CA GLU A 64 9.42 14.57 18.66
C GLU A 64 8.10 15.30 18.99
N GLU A 65 7.30 14.78 19.91
CA GLU A 65 6.07 15.43 20.36
C GLU A 65 6.35 16.70 21.19
N ALA A 66 7.48 16.78 21.90
CA ALA A 66 7.88 18.00 22.61
C ALA A 66 8.39 19.11 21.66
N ASP A 67 9.12 18.74 20.61
CA ASP A 67 9.65 19.67 19.60
C ASP A 67 8.62 20.06 18.52
N SER A 68 7.50 19.35 18.42
CA SER A 68 6.46 19.66 17.44
C SER A 68 5.83 21.04 17.67
N LEU A 69 5.70 21.82 16.60
CA LEU A 69 5.08 23.15 16.61
C LEU A 69 3.56 23.10 16.49
N LEU A 70 3.01 21.97 16.05
CA LEU A 70 1.59 21.76 15.82
C LEU A 70 0.95 21.00 16.98
N SER A 71 -0.23 21.43 17.40
CA SER A 71 -1.06 20.65 18.34
C SER A 71 -1.79 19.53 17.62
N SER A 72 -2.26 19.81 16.40
CA SER A 72 -2.82 18.84 15.49
C SER A 72 -2.79 19.36 14.06
N TYR A 73 -3.01 18.45 13.11
CA TYR A 73 -3.31 18.79 11.74
C TYR A 73 -4.36 17.82 11.20
N GLU A 74 -5.09 18.26 10.19
CA GLU A 74 -6.08 17.46 9.50
C GLU A 74 -5.87 17.63 7.99
N VAL A 75 -5.86 16.50 7.29
CA VAL A 75 -5.78 16.44 5.83
C VAL A 75 -6.98 15.64 5.37
N LYS A 76 -7.83 16.24 4.53
CA LYS A 76 -9.01 15.61 3.96
C LYS A 76 -8.96 15.73 2.46
N MET A 77 -9.22 14.65 1.76
CA MET A 77 -9.46 14.74 0.33
C MET A 77 -10.89 15.27 0.09
N ALA A 78 -11.01 16.33 -0.70
CA ALA A 78 -12.27 17.01 -0.97
C ALA A 78 -12.91 16.60 -2.32
N GLY A 79 -12.17 15.86 -3.16
CA GLY A 79 -12.66 15.33 -4.42
C GLY A 79 -11.74 15.66 -5.59
N LEU A 80 -12.32 15.78 -6.78
CA LEU A 80 -11.61 16.05 -8.03
C LEU A 80 -11.94 17.43 -8.58
N ASP A 81 -10.95 18.06 -9.18
CA ASP A 81 -11.11 19.21 -10.06
C ASP A 81 -10.80 18.80 -11.50
N ALA A 82 -11.85 18.68 -12.30
CA ALA A 82 -11.75 18.30 -13.71
C ALA A 82 -11.07 19.38 -14.57
N GLN A 83 -11.14 20.66 -14.19
CA GLN A 83 -10.51 21.74 -14.96
C GLN A 83 -8.99 21.70 -14.82
N THR A 84 -8.50 21.48 -13.61
CA THR A 84 -7.06 21.43 -13.32
C THR A 84 -6.49 20.01 -13.29
N ARG A 85 -7.32 19.00 -13.61
CA ARG A 85 -6.93 17.57 -13.67
C ARG A 85 -6.26 17.09 -12.39
N SER A 86 -6.77 17.56 -11.25
CA SER A 86 -6.11 17.43 -9.96
C SER A 86 -7.08 16.89 -8.91
N ALA A 87 -6.54 16.15 -7.94
CA ALA A 87 -7.25 15.84 -6.71
C ALA A 87 -7.16 17.04 -5.76
N LEU A 88 -8.26 17.40 -5.11
CA LEU A 88 -8.30 18.49 -4.15
C LEU A 88 -8.12 17.94 -2.73
N ALA A 89 -7.18 18.51 -1.99
CA ALA A 89 -6.99 18.24 -0.57
C ALA A 89 -7.22 19.50 0.25
N GLU A 90 -8.04 19.40 1.28
CA GLU A 90 -8.21 20.41 2.32
C GLU A 90 -7.27 20.09 3.48
N VAL A 91 -6.40 21.04 3.81
CA VAL A 91 -5.44 20.92 4.89
C VAL A 91 -5.70 22.00 5.92
N THR A 92 -5.86 21.58 7.17
CA THR A 92 -5.97 22.48 8.33
C THR A 92 -4.88 22.17 9.34
N LEU A 93 -4.17 23.19 9.78
CA LEU A 93 -3.12 23.11 10.79
C LEU A 93 -3.53 23.88 12.04
N TRP A 94 -3.30 23.31 13.22
CA TRP A 94 -3.46 23.99 14.49
C TRP A 94 -2.13 24.08 15.20
N PRO A 95 -1.54 25.28 15.37
CA PRO A 95 -0.31 25.44 16.15
C PRO A 95 -0.56 25.18 17.64
N LYS A 96 0.47 24.79 18.40
CA LYS A 96 0.37 24.72 19.88
C LYS A 96 0.25 26.10 20.52
N GLU A 97 0.97 27.07 19.97
CA GLU A 97 0.91 28.46 20.37
C GLU A 97 0.41 29.31 19.20
N TYR A 98 -0.86 29.69 19.23
CA TYR A 98 -1.41 30.63 18.26
C TYR A 98 -1.20 32.07 18.73
N ARG A 99 -0.66 32.92 17.85
CA ARG A 99 -0.49 34.35 18.09
C ARG A 99 -1.08 35.15 16.94
N LYS A 100 -1.70 36.28 17.28
CA LYS A 100 -2.30 37.16 16.29
C LYS A 100 -1.20 37.77 15.39
N GLY A 101 -1.31 37.57 14.08
CA GLY A 101 -0.30 38.01 13.10
C GLY A 101 0.68 36.91 12.68
N MET A 102 0.59 35.73 13.29
CA MET A 102 1.28 34.53 12.83
C MET A 102 0.81 34.14 11.43
N THR A 103 1.71 33.60 10.63
CA THR A 103 1.43 33.11 9.28
C THR A 103 1.86 31.66 9.15
N ALA A 104 1.17 30.91 8.28
CA ALA A 104 1.50 29.53 7.99
C ALA A 104 1.65 29.34 6.48
N VAL A 105 2.62 28.51 6.11
CA VAL A 105 2.89 28.09 4.74
C VAL A 105 2.98 26.58 4.76
N LEU A 106 2.23 25.93 3.87
CA LEU A 106 2.37 24.52 3.63
C LEU A 106 3.41 24.28 2.54
N LEU A 107 4.30 23.33 2.79
CA LEU A 107 5.29 22.88 1.83
C LEU A 107 4.81 21.57 1.25
N VAL A 108 4.53 21.59 -0.05
CA VAL A 108 4.01 20.44 -0.79
C VAL A 108 5.12 19.95 -1.70
N SER A 109 5.61 18.74 -1.43
CA SER A 109 6.68 18.13 -2.21
C SER A 109 6.12 16.95 -3.01
N ASP A 110 6.35 16.98 -4.32
CA ASP A 110 6.04 15.89 -5.24
C ASP A 110 7.00 14.72 -4.97
N GLY A 111 6.45 13.54 -4.71
CA GLY A 111 7.21 12.32 -4.44
C GLY A 111 8.04 11.82 -5.61
N GLN A 112 7.63 12.12 -6.84
CA GLN A 112 8.27 11.68 -8.06
C GLN A 112 9.40 12.61 -8.49
N THR A 113 9.13 13.92 -8.55
CA THR A 113 10.10 14.92 -9.02
C THR A 113 11.00 15.44 -7.89
N GLY A 114 10.52 15.36 -6.63
CA GLY A 114 11.15 16.00 -5.48
C GLY A 114 10.92 17.52 -5.41
N ASP A 115 10.21 18.09 -6.38
CA ASP A 115 9.93 19.52 -6.43
C ASP A 115 9.05 19.92 -5.26
N THR A 116 9.45 20.99 -4.57
CA THR A 116 8.75 21.51 -3.39
C THR A 116 8.22 22.90 -3.68
N ARG A 117 6.92 23.08 -3.56
CA ARG A 117 6.26 24.38 -3.64
C ARG A 117 5.75 24.84 -2.28
N ARG A 118 5.54 26.15 -2.17
CA ARG A 118 5.09 26.84 -0.96
C ARG A 118 3.67 27.33 -1.18
N GLU A 119 2.73 26.82 -0.40
CA GLU A 119 1.31 27.19 -0.47
C GLU A 119 0.94 28.00 0.77
N PRO A 120 0.61 29.30 0.62
CA PRO A 120 0.23 30.13 1.76
C PRO A 120 -1.11 29.65 2.34
N MET A 121 -1.18 29.54 3.66
CA MET A 121 -2.40 29.17 4.36
C MET A 121 -3.09 30.40 4.94
N THR A 122 -4.42 30.36 4.98
CA THR A 122 -5.24 31.45 5.51
C THR A 122 -5.69 31.13 6.93
N ASP A 123 -5.71 32.13 7.81
CA ASP A 123 -6.28 31.97 9.16
C ASP A 123 -7.77 31.58 9.06
N ASN A 124 -8.15 30.48 9.70
CA ASN A 124 -9.51 29.93 9.67
C ASN A 124 -10.46 30.58 10.70
N GLY A 125 -9.98 31.54 11.51
CA GLY A 125 -10.76 32.20 12.56
C GLY A 125 -10.99 31.36 13.81
N ALA A 126 -10.48 30.14 13.85
CA ALA A 126 -10.57 29.18 14.94
C ALA A 126 -9.17 28.79 15.46
N HIS A 127 -8.25 29.77 15.49
CA HIS A 127 -6.86 29.59 15.92
C HIS A 127 -6.08 28.54 15.10
N GLY A 128 -6.45 28.35 13.83
CA GLY A 128 -5.75 27.47 12.90
C GLY A 128 -5.60 28.11 11.53
N PHE A 129 -4.90 27.40 10.65
CA PHE A 129 -4.65 27.83 9.28
C PHE A 129 -5.17 26.78 8.31
N ALA A 130 -5.86 27.19 7.26
CA ALA A 130 -6.46 26.31 6.27
C ALA A 130 -6.06 26.70 4.83
N CYS A 131 -5.96 25.70 3.96
CA CYS A 131 -5.83 25.88 2.51
C CYS A 131 -6.41 24.69 1.75
N THR A 132 -6.77 24.93 0.49
CA THR A 132 -7.13 23.89 -0.47
C THR A 132 -5.98 23.73 -1.45
N LEU A 133 -5.57 22.49 -1.69
CA LEU A 133 -4.40 22.13 -2.47
C LEU A 133 -4.81 21.30 -3.68
N PRO A 134 -4.54 21.76 -4.91
CA PRO A 134 -4.69 20.95 -6.09
C PRO A 134 -3.46 20.04 -6.24
N LEU A 135 -3.64 18.73 -6.23
CA LEU A 135 -2.59 17.73 -6.37
C LEU A 135 -2.73 17.07 -7.74
N SER A 136 -1.70 17.21 -8.56
CA SER A 136 -1.72 16.64 -9.91
C SER A 136 -1.90 15.13 -9.84
N LEU A 137 -2.79 14.62 -10.69
CA LEU A 137 -2.95 13.19 -10.95
C LEU A 137 -2.08 12.73 -12.15
N GLU A 138 -1.32 13.63 -12.75
CA GLU A 138 -0.30 13.28 -13.73
C GLU A 138 0.95 12.78 -13.01
N GLY A 139 1.30 11.50 -13.18
CA GLY A 139 2.49 10.88 -12.55
C GLY A 139 2.15 9.86 -11.47
N GLU A 140 3.03 9.70 -10.48
CA GLU A 140 2.85 8.70 -9.41
C GLU A 140 1.75 9.08 -8.40
N GLY A 141 1.42 10.37 -8.28
CA GLY A 141 0.36 10.90 -7.41
C GLY A 141 0.66 10.84 -5.90
N TRP A 142 1.92 10.62 -5.51
CA TRP A 142 2.37 10.61 -4.12
C TRP A 142 2.93 11.98 -3.73
N TRP A 143 2.46 12.52 -2.60
CA TRP A 143 2.82 13.86 -2.14
C TRP A 143 3.20 13.85 -0.67
N THR A 144 4.22 14.61 -0.28
CA THR A 144 4.59 14.80 1.13
C THR A 144 4.29 16.23 1.56
N LEU A 145 3.72 16.37 2.76
CA LEU A 145 3.33 17.66 3.32
C LEU A 145 4.22 18.00 4.52
N ASN A 146 4.66 19.25 4.61
CA ASN A 146 5.34 19.83 5.78
C ASN A 146 4.80 21.24 6.03
N ALA A 147 4.98 21.78 7.23
CA ALA A 147 4.49 23.11 7.56
C ALA A 147 5.64 24.06 7.93
N GLU A 148 5.51 25.33 7.56
CA GLU A 148 6.34 26.41 8.06
C GLU A 148 5.43 27.42 8.76
N LEU A 149 5.71 27.68 10.03
CA LEU A 149 5.02 28.66 10.84
C LEU A 149 5.95 29.84 11.06
N SER A 150 5.43 31.06 10.90
CA SER A 150 6.18 32.28 11.16
C SER A 150 5.47 33.21 12.11
N ASP A 151 6.20 33.65 13.13
CA ASP A 151 5.78 34.67 14.09
C ASP A 151 6.88 35.75 14.17
N ASP A 152 6.50 37.00 13.89
CA ASP A 152 7.38 38.18 13.95
C ASP A 152 8.76 38.00 13.28
N GLY A 153 8.79 37.32 12.12
CA GLY A 153 10.00 37.09 11.33
C GLY A 153 10.84 35.88 11.76
N THR A 154 10.50 35.22 12.87
CA THR A 154 11.04 33.89 13.20
C THR A 154 10.28 32.85 12.40
N VAL A 155 10.98 32.03 11.63
CA VAL A 155 10.40 30.93 10.85
C VAL A 155 10.82 29.62 11.51
N ALA A 156 9.84 28.79 11.84
CA ALA A 156 10.04 27.46 12.36
C ALA A 156 9.36 26.45 11.44
N ARG A 157 10.05 25.35 11.14
CA ARG A 157 9.59 24.34 10.19
C ARG A 157 9.21 23.07 10.95
N GLU A 158 8.00 22.61 10.71
CA GLU A 158 7.46 21.37 11.22
C GLU A 158 7.51 20.30 10.14
N LYS A 159 8.08 19.15 10.48
CA LYS A 159 8.01 17.96 9.64
C LYS A 159 6.74 17.20 9.99
N MET A 160 5.74 17.23 9.11
CA MET A 160 4.48 16.50 9.36
C MET A 160 4.61 15.01 9.02
N GLU A 161 5.61 14.64 8.21
CA GLU A 161 5.81 13.29 7.64
C GLU A 161 4.54 12.68 7.00
N TYR A 162 3.61 13.53 6.58
CA TYR A 162 2.31 13.07 6.12
C TYR A 162 2.38 12.67 4.64
N SER A 163 2.20 11.37 4.42
CA SER A 163 2.06 10.69 3.14
C SER A 163 0.67 10.86 2.50
N LEU A 164 0.47 11.62 1.42
CA LEU A 164 -0.82 11.68 0.73
C LEU A 164 -0.76 11.01 -0.65
N ASP A 165 -1.67 10.06 -0.87
CA ASP A 165 -1.92 9.47 -2.19
C ASP A 165 -3.11 10.20 -2.84
N ALA A 166 -2.82 11.00 -3.86
CA ALA A 166 -3.82 11.74 -4.62
C ALA A 166 -4.81 10.81 -5.35
N TRP A 167 -4.42 9.56 -5.64
CA TRP A 167 -5.31 8.60 -6.30
C TRP A 167 -6.43 8.09 -5.38
N SER A 168 -6.35 8.34 -4.07
CA SER A 168 -7.36 7.91 -3.11
C SER A 168 -8.75 8.53 -3.31
N VAL A 169 -8.88 9.58 -4.13
CA VAL A 169 -10.19 10.16 -4.51
C VAL A 169 -10.80 9.55 -5.77
N LEU A 170 -10.08 8.64 -6.42
CA LEU A 170 -10.54 8.02 -7.65
C LEU A 170 -11.30 6.75 -7.32
N PRO A 171 -12.29 6.38 -8.14
CA PRO A 171 -12.87 5.05 -8.06
C PRO A 171 -11.81 3.98 -8.26
N HIS A 172 -12.02 2.81 -7.67
CA HIS A 172 -11.12 1.67 -7.82
C HIS A 172 -11.86 0.42 -8.29
N TYR A 173 -11.13 -0.44 -9.00
CA TYR A 173 -11.58 -1.79 -9.32
C TYR A 173 -11.46 -2.64 -8.06
N GLY A 174 -12.57 -2.98 -7.43
CA GLY A 174 -12.51 -3.82 -6.23
C GLY A 174 -12.76 -5.30 -6.49
N GLY A 175 -13.08 -5.70 -7.73
CA GLY A 175 -13.07 -7.11 -8.11
C GLY A 175 -13.97 -7.48 -9.27
N GLY A 176 -13.91 -8.76 -9.61
CA GLY A 176 -14.71 -9.34 -10.67
C GLY A 176 -14.78 -10.85 -10.62
N SER A 177 -15.70 -11.41 -11.37
CA SER A 177 -15.87 -12.85 -11.57
C SER A 177 -16.07 -13.16 -13.05
N TRP A 178 -15.68 -14.36 -13.45
CA TRP A 178 -15.87 -14.85 -14.82
C TRP A 178 -15.95 -16.36 -14.83
N SER A 179 -16.41 -16.92 -15.94
CA SER A 179 -16.60 -18.34 -16.14
C SER A 179 -15.65 -18.90 -17.21
N GLY A 180 -15.17 -20.13 -16.99
CA GLY A 180 -14.30 -20.82 -17.94
C GLY A 180 -12.81 -20.44 -17.82
N LYS A 181 -12.05 -20.82 -18.84
CA LYS A 181 -10.60 -20.59 -18.94
C LYS A 181 -10.28 -20.02 -20.32
N PRO A 182 -9.22 -19.21 -20.45
CA PRO A 182 -8.77 -18.75 -21.75
C PRO A 182 -8.30 -19.95 -22.58
N GLU A 183 -8.74 -20.02 -23.84
CA GLU A 183 -8.41 -21.11 -24.75
C GLU A 183 -7.96 -20.60 -26.11
N ARG A 184 -7.14 -21.41 -26.79
CA ARG A 184 -6.76 -21.18 -28.17
C ARG A 184 -7.44 -22.20 -29.06
N ALA A 185 -8.45 -21.76 -29.81
CA ALA A 185 -9.20 -22.58 -30.73
C ALA A 185 -8.69 -22.36 -32.16
N GLY A 186 -7.68 -23.13 -32.56
CA GLY A 186 -7.02 -22.97 -33.85
C GLY A 186 -6.30 -21.61 -33.95
N GLY A 187 -6.72 -20.77 -34.91
CA GLY A 187 -6.17 -19.44 -35.14
C GLY A 187 -6.84 -18.32 -34.34
N ALA A 188 -7.60 -18.67 -33.29
CA ALA A 188 -8.35 -17.71 -32.49
C ALA A 188 -8.12 -17.87 -30.99
N PHE A 189 -8.12 -16.75 -30.28
CA PHE A 189 -8.20 -16.64 -28.84
C PHE A 189 -9.67 -16.61 -28.40
N VAL A 190 -10.01 -17.44 -27.42
CA VAL A 190 -11.32 -17.51 -26.77
C VAL A 190 -11.11 -17.08 -25.32
N PRO A 191 -11.54 -15.88 -24.89
CA PRO A 191 -11.41 -15.46 -23.51
C PRO A 191 -12.38 -16.24 -22.62
N PRO A 192 -12.20 -16.19 -21.28
CA PRO A 192 -13.27 -16.56 -20.36
C PRO A 192 -14.55 -15.77 -20.66
N LEU A 193 -15.70 -16.32 -20.29
CA LEU A 193 -17.02 -15.74 -20.55
C LEU A 193 -17.57 -15.08 -19.28
N ASP A 194 -18.64 -14.31 -19.46
CA ASP A 194 -19.44 -13.75 -18.37
C ASP A 194 -18.60 -12.94 -17.37
N TYR A 195 -17.78 -12.01 -17.88
CA TYR A 195 -17.09 -11.08 -16.99
C TYR A 195 -18.09 -10.16 -16.31
N ASP A 196 -18.13 -10.27 -15.00
CA ASP A 196 -18.84 -9.40 -14.10
C ASP A 196 -17.81 -8.62 -13.29
N VAL A 197 -17.92 -7.30 -13.26
CA VAL A 197 -16.99 -6.43 -12.52
C VAL A 197 -17.74 -5.51 -11.58
N TRP A 198 -17.15 -5.26 -10.41
CA TRP A 198 -17.60 -4.20 -9.54
C TRP A 198 -16.60 -3.05 -9.57
N ILE A 199 -17.10 -1.83 -9.41
CA ILE A 199 -16.30 -0.62 -9.23
C ILE A 199 -16.85 0.08 -7.99
N GLU A 200 -15.95 0.49 -7.12
CA GLU A 200 -16.26 1.23 -5.91
C GLU A 200 -15.73 2.65 -6.00
N ASP A 201 -16.50 3.60 -5.47
CA ASP A 201 -16.04 4.94 -5.15
C ASP A 201 -15.13 4.91 -3.91
N PRO A 202 -14.33 5.97 -3.67
CA PRO A 202 -13.44 6.06 -2.52
C PRO A 202 -14.06 5.79 -1.14
N ASP A 203 -15.35 6.05 -1.00
CA ASP A 203 -16.09 5.84 0.25
C ASP A 203 -16.56 4.37 0.43
N GLY A 204 -16.20 3.49 -0.51
CA GLY A 204 -16.59 2.09 -0.55
C GLY A 204 -18.02 1.87 -1.03
N THR A 205 -18.70 2.90 -1.52
CA THR A 205 -20.00 2.76 -2.17
C THR A 205 -19.84 2.42 -3.65
N ARG A 206 -20.89 1.92 -4.28
CA ARG A 206 -20.86 1.58 -5.71
C ARG A 206 -20.86 2.86 -6.55
N ALA A 207 -19.94 2.94 -7.49
CA ALA A 207 -19.84 4.07 -8.41
C ALA A 207 -21.07 4.22 -9.33
N ASP A 208 -21.61 5.45 -9.45
CA ASP A 208 -22.73 5.78 -10.35
C ASP A 208 -22.21 6.24 -11.71
N TRP A 209 -22.11 5.29 -12.63
CA TRP A 209 -21.52 5.50 -13.94
C TRP A 209 -22.52 5.43 -15.09
N THR A 210 -22.11 6.07 -16.18
CA THR A 210 -22.78 6.12 -17.49
C THR A 210 -21.80 5.75 -18.59
N ASP A 211 -22.28 5.53 -19.82
CA ASP A 211 -21.46 5.18 -20.99
C ASP A 211 -20.44 4.07 -20.71
N THR A 212 -20.91 3.02 -20.01
CA THR A 212 -20.08 1.91 -19.57
C THR A 212 -19.85 0.92 -20.70
N GLU A 213 -18.62 0.42 -20.82
CA GLU A 213 -18.22 -0.48 -21.90
C GLU A 213 -17.18 -1.49 -21.44
N PHE A 214 -17.33 -2.74 -21.86
CA PHE A 214 -16.24 -3.72 -21.88
C PHE A 214 -15.50 -3.60 -23.20
N ARG A 215 -14.17 -3.48 -23.14
CA ARG A 215 -13.33 -3.31 -24.32
C ARG A 215 -12.23 -4.36 -24.33
N MET A 216 -12.03 -4.98 -25.49
CA MET A 216 -10.90 -5.87 -25.74
C MET A 216 -9.94 -5.20 -26.70
N TYR A 217 -8.67 -5.09 -26.31
CA TYR A 217 -7.59 -4.61 -27.17
C TYR A 217 -6.70 -5.77 -27.59
N CYS A 218 -6.38 -5.87 -28.87
CA CYS A 218 -5.36 -6.77 -29.40
C CYS A 218 -4.15 -5.95 -29.86
N ASN A 219 -2.99 -6.17 -29.26
CA ASN A 219 -1.76 -5.42 -29.52
C ASN A 219 -1.95 -3.89 -29.44
N GLY A 220 -2.80 -3.43 -28.50
CA GLY A 220 -3.15 -2.03 -28.29
C GLY A 220 -4.22 -1.47 -29.25
N ALA A 221 -4.67 -2.22 -30.24
CA ALA A 221 -5.79 -1.83 -31.11
C ALA A 221 -7.12 -2.36 -30.57
N LEU A 222 -8.16 -1.53 -30.53
CA LEU A 222 -9.49 -1.94 -30.10
C LEU A 222 -10.04 -3.02 -31.05
N ALA A 223 -10.25 -4.22 -30.52
CA ALA A 223 -10.75 -5.38 -31.25
C ALA A 223 -12.25 -5.60 -31.02
N PHE A 224 -12.77 -5.23 -29.85
CA PHE A 224 -14.17 -5.35 -29.47
C PHE A 224 -14.54 -4.27 -28.45
N SER A 225 -15.78 -3.80 -28.53
CA SER A 225 -16.44 -3.00 -27.50
C SER A 225 -17.90 -3.40 -27.42
N ALA A 226 -18.42 -3.53 -26.20
CA ALA A 226 -19.84 -3.73 -25.94
C ALA A 226 -20.26 -3.02 -24.65
N ALA A 227 -21.52 -2.60 -24.61
CA ALA A 227 -22.06 -1.87 -23.48
C ALA A 227 -22.07 -2.71 -22.19
N GLY A 228 -21.62 -2.11 -21.10
CA GLY A 228 -21.81 -2.62 -19.75
C GLY A 228 -23.26 -2.47 -19.32
N VAL A 229 -23.81 -3.52 -18.73
CA VAL A 229 -25.16 -3.52 -18.18
C VAL A 229 -25.07 -3.86 -16.70
N LEU A 230 -25.72 -3.07 -15.86
CA LEU A 230 -25.75 -3.35 -14.44
C LEU A 230 -26.68 -4.54 -14.17
N SER A 231 -26.17 -5.54 -13.47
CA SER A 231 -26.88 -6.76 -13.10
C SER A 231 -26.90 -6.92 -11.58
N GLU A 232 -28.10 -6.84 -10.98
CA GLU A 232 -28.31 -7.06 -9.55
C GLU A 232 -28.18 -8.53 -9.12
N THR A 233 -28.06 -9.45 -10.09
CA THR A 233 -28.00 -10.89 -9.86
C THR A 233 -26.67 -11.53 -10.25
N ALA A 234 -25.73 -10.74 -10.79
CA ALA A 234 -24.40 -11.23 -11.19
C ALA A 234 -23.50 -11.52 -9.97
N GLY A 235 -23.63 -10.75 -8.89
CA GLY A 235 -22.82 -10.94 -7.69
C GLY A 235 -23.22 -12.17 -6.86
N SER A 236 -22.24 -12.99 -6.49
CA SER A 236 -22.43 -14.08 -5.51
C SER A 236 -22.80 -13.58 -4.09
N GLY A 237 -22.66 -12.27 -3.83
CA GLY A 237 -22.98 -11.59 -2.57
C GLY A 237 -24.22 -10.69 -2.60
N GLY A 238 -24.94 -10.60 -3.72
CA GLY A 238 -26.08 -9.68 -3.89
C GLY A 238 -25.72 -8.23 -4.22
N GLU A 239 -24.44 -7.96 -4.45
CA GLU A 239 -23.97 -6.68 -4.98
C GLU A 239 -24.18 -6.65 -6.50
N ALA A 240 -24.69 -5.53 -7.00
CA ALA A 240 -24.91 -5.36 -8.43
C ALA A 240 -23.57 -5.15 -9.14
N MET A 241 -23.28 -5.99 -10.13
CA MET A 241 -22.05 -5.96 -10.92
C MET A 241 -22.35 -5.52 -12.35
N TRP A 242 -21.38 -4.88 -12.98
CA TRP A 242 -21.43 -4.60 -14.41
C TRP A 242 -21.09 -5.86 -15.19
N THR A 243 -21.96 -6.22 -16.13
CA THR A 243 -21.80 -7.39 -17.01
C THR A 243 -21.95 -6.99 -18.46
N CYS A 244 -21.66 -7.89 -19.39
CA CYS A 244 -21.93 -7.69 -20.81
C CYS A 244 -22.81 -8.83 -21.34
N ARG A 245 -23.79 -8.48 -22.17
CA ARG A 245 -24.73 -9.46 -22.77
C ARG A 245 -24.29 -9.92 -24.16
N ASP A 246 -23.51 -9.10 -24.84
CA ASP A 246 -23.16 -9.26 -26.25
C ASP A 246 -21.67 -9.61 -26.40
N TRP A 247 -21.20 -10.58 -25.61
CA TRP A 247 -19.80 -11.02 -25.64
C TRP A 247 -19.41 -11.57 -27.01
N GLN A 248 -18.29 -11.06 -27.54
CA GLN A 248 -17.63 -11.71 -28.65
C GLN A 248 -16.88 -12.97 -28.15
N GLU A 249 -17.29 -14.12 -28.67
CA GLU A 249 -16.81 -15.44 -28.21
C GLU A 249 -15.36 -15.75 -28.62
N SER A 250 -14.84 -15.11 -29.68
CA SER A 250 -13.48 -15.38 -30.15
C SER A 250 -12.86 -14.23 -30.93
N TYR A 251 -11.54 -14.18 -30.90
CA TYR A 251 -10.71 -13.12 -31.50
C TYR A 251 -9.63 -13.77 -32.37
N PRO A 252 -9.39 -13.31 -33.60
CA PRO A 252 -8.25 -13.78 -34.39
C PRO A 252 -6.94 -13.57 -33.61
N ALA A 253 -6.09 -14.59 -33.56
CA ALA A 253 -4.89 -14.60 -32.72
C ALA A 253 -3.69 -15.30 -33.38
N GLN A 254 -2.52 -14.69 -33.23
CA GLN A 254 -1.22 -15.19 -33.66
C GLN A 254 -0.28 -15.34 -32.46
N ASP A 255 0.81 -16.11 -32.65
CA ASP A 255 1.87 -16.21 -31.64
C ASP A 255 2.49 -14.82 -31.42
N GLY A 256 2.60 -14.39 -30.17
CA GLY A 256 3.08 -13.07 -29.78
C GLY A 256 1.99 -12.02 -29.56
N ASP A 257 0.73 -12.28 -29.95
CA ASP A 257 -0.36 -11.33 -29.72
C ASP A 257 -0.64 -11.14 -28.22
N THR A 258 -0.98 -9.91 -27.85
CA THR A 258 -1.41 -9.52 -26.51
C THR A 258 -2.86 -9.08 -26.52
N PHE A 259 -3.68 -9.66 -25.65
CA PHE A 259 -5.08 -9.30 -25.46
C PHE A 259 -5.25 -8.65 -24.08
N LEU A 260 -5.82 -7.45 -24.04
CA LEU A 260 -6.12 -6.70 -22.81
C LEU A 260 -7.62 -6.45 -22.74
N LEU A 261 -8.27 -6.99 -21.71
CA LEU A 261 -9.65 -6.68 -21.36
C LEU A 261 -9.67 -5.49 -20.39
N THR A 262 -10.48 -4.49 -20.70
CA THR A 262 -10.72 -3.34 -19.84
C THR A 262 -12.21 -3.11 -19.63
N PHE A 263 -12.54 -2.38 -18.57
CA PHE A 263 -13.87 -1.84 -18.35
C PHE A 263 -13.80 -0.33 -18.20
N ARG A 264 -14.57 0.36 -19.03
CA ARG A 264 -14.68 1.81 -19.05
C ARG A 264 -16.03 2.25 -18.50
N GLY A 265 -16.05 3.40 -17.84
CA GLY A 265 -17.28 4.15 -17.59
C GLY A 265 -17.00 5.62 -17.39
N VAL A 266 -18.06 6.42 -17.41
CA VAL A 266 -18.02 7.86 -17.14
C VAL A 266 -18.77 8.12 -15.86
N ASP A 267 -18.09 8.71 -14.88
CA ASP A 267 -18.70 9.12 -13.63
C ASP A 267 -19.78 10.17 -13.90
N ARG A 268 -21.01 9.89 -13.44
CA ARG A 268 -22.18 10.71 -13.78
C ARG A 268 -22.10 12.11 -13.18
N LEU A 269 -21.47 12.26 -12.00
CA LEU A 269 -21.42 13.52 -11.27
C LEU A 269 -20.39 14.48 -11.87
N THR A 270 -19.21 13.96 -12.19
CA THR A 270 -18.05 14.75 -12.63
C THR A 270 -17.89 14.77 -14.14
N GLY A 271 -18.47 13.80 -14.86
CA GLY A 271 -18.26 13.62 -16.29
C GLY A 271 -16.87 13.08 -16.66
N VAL A 272 -16.06 12.69 -15.67
CA VAL A 272 -14.73 12.12 -15.88
C VAL A 272 -14.87 10.66 -16.27
N GLY A 273 -14.20 10.28 -17.36
CA GLY A 273 -14.10 8.90 -17.81
C GLY A 273 -12.97 8.15 -17.11
N TYR A 274 -13.21 6.89 -16.80
CA TYR A 274 -12.23 5.99 -16.24
C TYR A 274 -12.22 4.69 -17.04
N GLU A 275 -11.04 4.17 -17.34
CA GLU A 275 -10.88 2.87 -17.97
C GLU A 275 -9.89 2.02 -17.18
N PHE A 276 -10.42 0.93 -16.61
CA PHE A 276 -9.75 0.00 -15.72
C PHE A 276 -9.29 -1.22 -16.49
N PRO A 277 -8.01 -1.59 -16.41
CA PRO A 277 -7.57 -2.86 -16.95
C PRO A 277 -8.02 -4.00 -16.02
N ILE A 278 -8.67 -5.03 -16.60
CA ILE A 278 -9.21 -6.17 -15.86
C ILE A 278 -8.24 -7.35 -15.96
N GLU A 279 -7.93 -7.77 -17.18
CA GLU A 279 -7.16 -8.99 -17.44
C GLU A 279 -6.28 -8.85 -18.69
N VAL A 280 -5.14 -9.54 -18.70
CA VAL A 280 -4.24 -9.58 -19.86
C VAL A 280 -3.77 -10.99 -20.18
N TRP A 281 -3.77 -11.31 -21.48
CA TRP A 281 -3.30 -12.58 -22.01
C TRP A 281 -2.26 -12.39 -23.10
N TYR A 282 -1.25 -13.26 -23.07
CA TYR A 282 -0.18 -13.33 -24.04
C TYR A 282 -0.26 -14.65 -24.78
N MET A 283 -0.37 -14.59 -26.11
CA MET A 283 -0.30 -15.77 -26.97
C MET A 283 1.16 -16.19 -27.08
N THR A 284 1.50 -17.38 -26.58
CA THR A 284 2.90 -17.83 -26.57
C THR A 284 3.25 -18.55 -27.87
N GLU A 285 4.53 -18.51 -28.22
CA GLU A 285 5.08 -19.40 -29.26
C GLU A 285 4.76 -20.86 -28.91
N GLY A 286 4.21 -21.60 -29.88
CA GLY A 286 3.82 -23.00 -29.68
C GLY A 286 2.37 -23.21 -29.24
N GLY A 287 1.51 -22.20 -29.34
CA GLY A 287 0.06 -22.35 -29.21
C GLY A 287 -0.49 -22.22 -27.78
N GLY A 288 0.34 -21.82 -26.82
CA GLY A 288 -0.07 -21.62 -25.42
C GLY A 288 -0.67 -20.22 -25.16
N ILE A 289 -1.26 -20.09 -23.97
CA ILE A 289 -1.75 -18.81 -23.43
C ILE A 289 -1.13 -18.62 -22.06
N ARG A 290 -0.54 -17.45 -21.84
CA ARG A 290 -0.06 -17.01 -20.53
C ARG A 290 -0.92 -15.84 -20.07
N GLN A 291 -1.56 -15.97 -18.92
CA GLN A 291 -2.17 -14.83 -18.22
C GLN A 291 -1.06 -14.04 -17.53
N GLY A 292 -1.11 -12.71 -17.59
CA GLY A 292 -0.19 -11.85 -16.85
C GLY A 292 -0.92 -10.86 -15.96
N VAL A 293 -0.18 -9.88 -15.45
CA VAL A 293 -0.78 -8.79 -14.68
C VAL A 293 -1.00 -7.63 -15.62
N PRO A 294 -2.16 -6.95 -15.61
CA PRO A 294 -2.40 -5.88 -16.58
C PRO A 294 -1.39 -4.71 -16.52
N SER A 295 -0.69 -4.53 -15.39
CA SER A 295 0.45 -3.60 -15.27
C SER A 295 1.68 -3.97 -16.10
N ASP A 296 1.74 -5.18 -16.66
CA ASP A 296 2.84 -5.67 -17.51
C ASP A 296 2.76 -5.16 -18.96
N VAL A 297 1.67 -4.50 -19.38
CA VAL A 297 1.48 -4.04 -20.78
C VAL A 297 2.36 -2.83 -21.08
N GLN A 298 3.63 -3.09 -21.42
CA GLN A 298 4.56 -2.09 -21.92
C GLN A 298 4.28 -1.80 -23.40
N GLY A 299 3.57 -0.71 -23.72
CA GLY A 299 3.66 -0.16 -25.09
C GLY A 299 2.43 0.44 -25.75
N GLY A 300 1.40 0.88 -25.03
CA GLY A 300 0.29 1.56 -25.71
C GLY A 300 -0.59 2.38 -24.79
N LYS A 301 -0.13 3.56 -24.36
CA LYS A 301 -0.88 4.66 -23.70
C LYS A 301 -1.74 4.36 -22.46
N LEU A 302 -2.03 3.10 -22.16
CA LEU A 302 -2.69 2.65 -20.95
C LEU A 302 -1.60 2.29 -19.94
N MET A 303 -1.63 3.00 -18.82
CA MET A 303 -0.94 2.71 -17.56
C MET A 303 0.49 3.23 -17.42
N ALA A 304 0.60 4.48 -16.94
CA ALA A 304 1.73 4.88 -16.11
C ALA A 304 1.53 4.29 -14.71
N SER A 305 2.50 3.51 -14.23
CA SER A 305 2.61 2.94 -12.86
C SER A 305 1.71 1.74 -12.51
N GLY A 306 2.20 0.53 -12.77
CA GLY A 306 2.42 -0.58 -11.80
C GLY A 306 1.33 -1.13 -10.86
N LEU A 307 0.22 -0.45 -10.64
CA LEU A 307 -0.87 -0.82 -9.71
C LEU A 307 -2.21 -0.58 -10.41
N ASP A 308 -3.29 -1.18 -9.91
CA ASP A 308 -4.68 -1.24 -10.45
C ASP A 308 -5.37 0.13 -10.67
N ARG A 309 -4.68 1.08 -11.28
CA ARG A 309 -5.11 2.47 -11.46
C ARG A 309 -5.94 2.59 -12.74
N PRO A 310 -7.00 3.40 -12.78
CA PRO A 310 -7.66 3.68 -14.04
C PRO A 310 -6.79 4.60 -14.90
N SER A 311 -6.90 4.44 -16.22
CA SER A 311 -6.64 5.58 -17.10
C SER A 311 -7.79 6.59 -16.98
N ILE A 312 -7.46 7.87 -16.93
CA ILE A 312 -8.42 8.96 -16.71
C ILE A 312 -8.63 9.73 -18.02
N GLU A 313 -9.88 9.80 -18.47
CA GLU A 313 -10.33 10.62 -19.58
C GLU A 313 -11.03 11.86 -19.04
N TRP A 314 -10.34 13.00 -19.08
CA TRP A 314 -10.92 14.27 -18.66
C TRP A 314 -11.95 14.76 -19.68
N PRO A 315 -13.08 15.32 -19.26
CA PRO A 315 -14.02 15.94 -20.19
C PRO A 315 -13.30 17.07 -20.96
N ASP A 316 -13.55 17.16 -22.26
CA ASP A 316 -13.05 18.27 -23.06
C ASP A 316 -13.57 19.60 -22.47
N GLU A 317 -12.71 20.62 -22.38
CA GLU A 317 -13.12 21.96 -21.95
C GLU A 317 -14.30 22.45 -22.80
N PRO A 318 -15.35 23.02 -22.20
CA PRO A 318 -16.46 23.62 -22.96
C PRO A 318 -16.04 24.83 -23.80
#